data_AF-A0A398CVG7-F1
#
_entry.id   AF-A0A398CVG7-F1
#
_cell.length_a   1.000
_cell.length_b   1.000
_cell.length_c   1.000
_cell.angle_alpha   90.00
_cell.angle_beta   90.00
_cell.angle_gamma   90.00
#
_symmetry.space_group_name_H-M   'P 1'
#
loop_
_entity.id
_entity.type
_entity.pdbx_description
1 polymer ?
#
loop_
_entity_poly.entity_id
_entity_poly.type
_entity_poly.pdbx_seq_one_letter_code
_entity_poly.pdbx_strand_id
1 'polypeptide(L)'
;MYIDGKGKDRRTAAMLALLLGGFGIHEFYLGNTRAGIFMLLFCWTGIPSAIAIGQGIHYLRMTDDAFVQMMKVMRQNEELRKSIR
;
A
#
# COMPACT_ATOMS: atom_id res chain seq x y z
N MET A 1 8.89 -10.66 -19.24
CA MET A 1 8.70 -9.20 -19.35
C MET A 1 8.73 -8.63 -17.94
N TYR A 2 9.86 -8.03 -17.54
CA TYR A 2 9.98 -7.39 -16.23
C TYR A 2 9.00 -6.21 -16.21
N ILE A 3 8.00 -6.23 -15.32
CA ILE A 3 7.29 -5.00 -14.99
C ILE A 3 8.28 -4.20 -14.14
N ASP A 4 9.05 -3.37 -14.84
CA ASP A 4 9.86 -2.32 -14.26
C ASP A 4 9.00 -1.54 -13.26
N GLY A 5 9.43 -1.45 -12.01
CA GLY A 5 8.73 -0.73 -10.94
C GLY A 5 8.55 0.76 -11.23
N LYS A 6 9.12 1.26 -12.34
CA LYS A 6 9.01 2.64 -12.85
C LYS A 6 7.59 3.21 -13.01
N GLY A 7 6.54 2.40 -12.96
CA GLY A 7 5.17 2.92 -12.99
C GLY A 7 4.60 3.32 -11.64
N LYS A 8 5.17 2.81 -10.53
CA LYS A 8 4.64 3.03 -9.17
C LYS A 8 5.68 3.70 -8.30
N ASP A 9 5.63 5.03 -8.29
CA ASP A 9 6.48 5.84 -7.44
C ASP A 9 6.11 5.67 -5.96
N ARG A 10 7.12 5.35 -5.16
CA ARG A 10 7.07 5.39 -3.70
C ARG A 10 6.55 6.74 -3.19
N ARG A 11 6.94 7.85 -3.83
CA ARG A 11 6.46 9.21 -3.49
C ARG A 11 4.96 9.34 -3.72
N THR A 12 4.45 8.78 -4.81
CA THR A 12 3.02 8.73 -5.10
C THR A 12 2.29 7.91 -4.05
N ALA A 13 2.82 6.75 -3.65
CA ALA A 13 2.25 5.96 -2.55
C ALA A 13 2.22 6.73 -1.21
N ALA A 14 3.28 7.47 -0.89
CA ALA A 14 3.33 8.33 0.30
C ALA A 14 2.36 9.52 0.23
N MET A 15 2.23 10.19 -0.92
CA MET A 15 1.26 11.25 -1.13
C MET A 15 -0.18 10.73 -1.05
N LEU A 16 -0.46 9.55 -1.61
CA LEU A 16 -1.76 8.89 -1.47
C LEU A 16 -2.03 8.47 -0.03
N ALA A 17 -1.03 8.03 0.72
CA ALA A 17 -1.18 7.69 2.13
C ALA A 17 -1.44 8.93 3.00
N LEU A 18 -0.86 10.09 2.69
CA LEU A 18 -1.07 11.34 3.43
C LEU A 18 -2.38 12.04 3.05
N LEU A 19 -2.77 12.04 1.77
CA LEU A 19 -3.96 12.74 1.28
C LEU A 19 -5.23 11.86 1.33
N LEU A 20 -5.13 10.58 0.96
CA LEU A 20 -6.24 9.62 0.90
C LEU A 20 -6.07 8.49 1.94
N GLY A 21 -5.26 8.74 2.96
CA GLY A 21 -4.98 7.80 4.05
C GLY A 21 -6.19 7.35 4.84
N GLY A 22 -7.05 8.31 5.18
CA GLY A 22 -8.31 8.04 5.87
C GLY A 22 -9.27 7.12 5.09
N PHE A 23 -9.15 7.09 3.76
CA PHE A 23 -9.94 6.22 2.89
C PHE A 23 -9.26 4.86 2.60
N GLY A 24 -7.99 4.68 2.96
CA GLY A 24 -7.24 3.44 2.69
C GLY A 24 -6.90 3.18 1.22
N ILE A 25 -7.00 4.19 0.34
CA ILE A 25 -6.80 4.04 -1.12
C ILE A 25 -5.36 3.66 -1.48
N HIS A 26 -4.39 4.05 -0.64
CA HIS A 26 -3.00 3.62 -0.80
C HIS A 26 -2.84 2.10 -0.64
N GLU A 27 -3.55 1.42 0.26
CA GLU A 27 -3.51 -0.04 0.39
C GLU A 27 -4.10 -0.75 -0.85
N PHE A 28 -5.14 -0.17 -1.47
CA PHE A 28 -5.65 -0.65 -2.76
C PHE A 28 -4.62 -0.49 -3.87
N TYR A 29 -3.83 0.58 -3.86
CA TYR A 29 -2.76 0.79 -4.83
C TYR A 29 -1.64 -0.25 -4.70
N LEU A 30 -1.33 -0.69 -3.48
CA LEU A 30 -0.36 -1.76 -3.23
C LEU A 30 -0.91 -3.18 -3.53
N GLY A 31 -2.20 -3.30 -3.87
CA GLY A 31 -2.85 -4.60 -4.13
C GLY A 31 -3.37 -5.29 -2.87
N ASN A 32 -3.32 -4.62 -1.71
CA ASN A 32 -3.87 -5.13 -0.46
C ASN A 32 -5.35 -4.75 -0.29
N THR A 33 -6.20 -5.29 -1.17
CA THR A 33 -7.65 -5.00 -1.20
C THR A 33 -8.32 -5.26 0.15
N ARG A 34 -7.87 -6.26 0.91
CA ARG A 34 -8.46 -6.60 2.22
C ARG A 34 -8.23 -5.46 3.21
N ALA A 35 -7.00 -4.97 3.35
CA ALA A 35 -6.68 -3.88 4.26
C ALA A 35 -7.33 -2.56 3.84
N GLY A 36 -7.39 -2.29 2.53
CA GLY A 36 -8.13 -1.16 1.98
C GLY A 36 -9.62 -1.18 2.35
N ILE A 37 -10.28 -2.34 2.23
CA ILE A 37 -11.69 -2.49 2.63
C ILE A 37 -11.87 -2.27 4.14
N PHE A 38 -10.99 -2.81 4.99
CA PHE A 38 -11.05 -2.55 6.43
C PHE A 38 -10.88 -1.06 6.75
N MET A 39 -9.92 -0.38 6.12
CA MET A 39 -9.75 1.06 6.29
C MET A 39 -10.96 1.87 5.83
N LEU A 40 -11.60 1.48 4.72
CA LEU A 40 -12.82 2.13 4.23
C LEU A 40 -14.00 1.97 5.20
N LEU A 41 -14.17 0.78 5.79
CA LEU A 41 -15.21 0.51 6.80
C LEU A 41 -14.96 1.29 8.10
N PHE A 42 -13.70 1.52 8.46
CA PHE A 42 -13.32 2.32 9.62
C PHE A 42 -13.12 3.82 9.31
N CYS A 43 -13.36 4.27 8.07
CA CYS A 43 -13.15 5.66 7.65
C CYS A 43 -13.87 6.68 8.56
N TRP A 44 -15.02 6.31 9.12
CA TRP A 44 -15.80 7.16 10.02
C TRP A 44 -15.23 7.29 11.45
N THR A 45 -14.32 6.41 11.88
CA THR A 45 -13.73 6.48 13.23
C THR A 45 -12.50 7.38 13.32
N GLY A 46 -11.97 7.85 12.17
CA GLY A 46 -10.75 8.66 12.10
C GLY A 46 -9.44 7.89 12.40
N ILE A 47 -9.53 6.65 12.88
CA ILE A 47 -8.39 5.75 13.15
C ILE A 47 -7.57 5.45 11.88
N PRO A 48 -8.18 5.19 10.70
CA PRO A 48 -7.42 4.90 9.48
C PRO A 48 -6.48 6.04 9.09
N SER A 49 -6.87 7.29 9.37
CA SER A 49 -6.04 8.47 9.11
C SER A 49 -4.75 8.46 9.92
N ALA A 50 -4.80 8.07 11.20
CA ALA A 50 -3.62 7.99 12.05
C ALA A 50 -2.64 6.90 11.58
N ILE A 51 -3.17 5.73 11.22
CA ILE A 51 -2.37 4.62 10.67
C ILE A 51 -1.74 5.02 9.33
N ALA A 52 -2.49 5.69 8.47
CA ALA A 52 -2.02 6.10 7.16
C ALA A 52 -0.93 7.18 7.22
N ILE A 53 -0.97 8.08 8.20
CA ILE A 53 0.14 9.01 8.46
C ILE A 53 1.41 8.24 8.83
N GLY A 54 1.31 7.26 9.73
CA GLY A 54 2.43 6.40 10.10
C GLY A 54 3.01 5.63 8.92
N GLN A 55 2.15 5.05 8.08
CA GLN A 55 2.56 4.38 6.85
C GLN A 55 3.16 5.34 5.82
N GLY A 56 2.58 6.53 5.64
CA GLY A 56 3.11 7.56 4.76
C GLY A 56 4.54 7.98 5.15
N ILE A 57 4.79 8.16 6.45
CA ILE A 57 6.14 8.45 6.98
C ILE A 57 7.08 7.25 6.79
N HIS A 58 6.60 6.02 7.03
CA HIS A 58 7.38 4.81 6.79
C HIS A 58 7.80 4.70 5.32
N TYR A 59 6.86 4.92 4.39
CA TYR A 59 7.14 4.99 2.96
C TYR A 59 8.12 6.13 2.66
N LEU A 60 7.97 7.33 3.23
CA LEU A 60 8.94 8.44 3.11
C LEU A 60 10.32 8.18 3.75
N ARG A 61 10.50 7.12 4.54
CA ARG A 61 11.81 6.69 5.04
C ARG A 61 12.41 5.50 4.29
N MET A 62 11.59 4.66 3.65
CA MET A 62 12.05 3.46 2.94
C MET A 62 12.73 3.76 1.59
N THR A 63 13.89 3.19 1.26
CA THR A 63 14.54 3.39 -0.06
C THR A 63 13.70 2.83 -1.22
N ASP A 64 13.90 3.34 -2.44
CA ASP A 64 13.18 2.89 -3.64
C ASP A 64 13.34 1.38 -3.91
N ASP A 65 14.56 0.86 -3.75
CA ASP A 65 14.82 -0.59 -3.81
C ASP A 65 13.96 -1.38 -2.81
N ALA A 66 13.86 -0.92 -1.57
CA ALA A 66 13.06 -1.58 -0.55
C ALA A 66 11.55 -1.53 -0.88
N PHE A 67 11.07 -0.45 -1.53
CA PHE A 67 9.71 -0.38 -2.06
C PHE A 67 9.46 -1.39 -3.17
N VAL A 68 10.38 -1.49 -4.13
CA VAL A 68 10.29 -2.46 -5.21
C VAL A 68 10.33 -3.90 -4.66
N GLN A 69 11.17 -4.19 -3.67
CA GLN A 69 11.21 -5.49 -3.00
C GLN A 69 9.91 -5.82 -2.27
N MET A 70 9.35 -4.86 -1.52
CA MET A 70 8.05 -5.03 -0.85
C MET A 70 6.93 -5.33 -1.85
N MET A 71 6.89 -4.62 -2.97
CA MET A 71 5.91 -4.90 -4.04
C MET A 71 6.09 -6.29 -4.66
N LYS A 72 7.34 -6.76 -4.82
CA LYS A 72 7.62 -8.13 -5.28
C LYS A 72 7.08 -9.17 -4.30
N VAL A 73 7.36 -9.00 -3.00
CA VAL A 73 6.88 -9.91 -1.94
C VAL A 73 5.35 -9.93 -1.88
N MET A 74 4.70 -8.76 -1.94
CA MET A 74 3.23 -8.66 -1.93
C MET A 74 2.60 -9.36 -3.14
N ARG A 75 3.14 -9.16 -4.35
CA ARG A 75 2.68 -9.85 -5.56
C ARG A 75 2.88 -11.37 -5.46
N GLN A 76 4.04 -11.82 -5.00
CA GLN A 76 4.30 -13.24 -4.80
C GLN A 76 3.32 -13.86 -3.79
N ASN A 77 3.03 -13.18 -2.69
CA ASN A 77 2.03 -13.62 -1.72
C ASN A 77 0.61 -13.65 -2.29
N GLU A 78 0.25 -12.73 -3.19
CA GLU A 78 -1.04 -12.78 -3.90
C GLU A 78 -1.15 -14.04 -4.77
N GLU A 79 -0.11 -14.36 -5.53
CA GLU A 79 -0.04 -15.54 -6.40
C GLU A 79 -0.04 -16.85 -5.58
N LEU A 80 0.74 -16.92 -4.51
CA LEU A 80 0.75 -18.05 -3.57
C LEU A 80 -0.63 -18.28 -2.92
N ARG A 81 -1.34 -17.21 -2.55
CA ARG A 81 -2.69 -17.34 -1.97
C ARG A 81 -3.72 -17.83 -2.99
N LYS A 82 -3.54 -17.49 -4.27
CA LYS A 82 -4.39 -18.01 -5.36
C LYS A 82 -4.06 -19.46 -5.70
N SER A 83 -2.83 -19.93 -5.49
CA SER A 83 -2.49 -21.34 -5.77
C SER A 83 -2.97 -22.32 -4.70
N ILE A 84 -3.18 -21.85 -3.47
CA ILE A 84 -3.67 -22.67 -2.34
C ILE A 84 -5.21 -22.76 -2.31
N ARG A 85 -5.90 -21.80 -2.95
CA ARG A 85 -7.37 -21.76 -3.05
C ARG A 85 -7.82 -22.37 -4.37
#